data_AF-A0A6H1RDU5-F1
#
_entry.id   AF-A0A6H1RDU5-F1
#
_cell.length_a   1.000
_cell.length_b   1.000
_cell.length_c   1.000
_cell.angle_alpha   90.00
_cell.angle_beta   90.00
_cell.angle_gamma   90.00
#
_symmetry.space_group_name_H-M   'P 1'
#
loop_
_entity.id
_entity.type
_entity.pdbx_description
1 polymer ?
#
loop_
_entity_poly.entity_id
_entity_poly.type
_entity_poly.pdbx_seq_one_letter_code
_entity_poly.pdbx_strand_id
1 'polypeptide(L)'
;MDVARLQFTRTLSLRYVGQAFDLELEADGELPDLEVLRKAFDTEHRRRYGHASEEAPVEVVTLRVTATLPRGTRATALAESDVPIPQPESLDRPHLDAEGPVTFVDRRAVTGPLAGPAVIEEHSSTTWVPRGWTVRPAKGGHLLITRSVA
;
A
#
# COMPACT_ATOMS: atom_id res chain seq x y z
N MET A 1 -22.91 14.49 -11.93
CA MET A 1 -21.67 13.71 -12.15
C MET A 1 -21.00 14.32 -13.36
N ASP A 2 -19.81 14.90 -13.21
CA ASP A 2 -19.07 15.47 -14.34
C ASP A 2 -18.42 14.33 -15.12
N VAL A 3 -19.14 13.81 -16.11
CA VAL A 3 -18.71 12.66 -16.93
C VAL A 3 -17.43 12.94 -17.71
N ALA A 4 -17.09 14.21 -17.94
CA ALA A 4 -15.85 14.60 -18.61
C ALA A 4 -14.59 14.31 -17.77
N ARG A 5 -14.74 14.07 -16.46
CA ARG A 5 -13.63 13.72 -15.56
C ARG A 5 -13.46 12.21 -15.35
N LEU A 6 -14.28 11.38 -15.98
CA LEU A 6 -14.12 9.94 -15.91
C LEU A 6 -12.84 9.53 -16.63
N GLN A 7 -12.01 8.76 -15.93
CA GLN A 7 -10.87 8.06 -16.49
C GLN A 7 -11.30 6.64 -16.81
N PHE A 8 -11.02 6.18 -18.03
CA PHE A 8 -11.38 4.85 -18.47
C PHE A 8 -10.13 4.00 -18.60
N THR A 9 -10.14 2.85 -17.96
CA THR A 9 -9.15 1.79 -18.14
C THR A 9 -9.83 0.60 -18.83
N ARG A 10 -9.18 0.00 -19.81
CA ARG A 10 -9.65 -1.13 -20.60
C ARG A 10 -8.70 -2.29 -20.41
N THR A 11 -9.23 -3.47 -20.13
CA THR A 11 -8.43 -4.67 -19.98
C THR A 11 -9.02 -5.84 -20.75
N LEU A 12 -8.14 -6.72 -21.22
CA LEU A 12 -8.45 -7.91 -22.01
C LEU A 12 -7.95 -9.12 -21.23
N SER A 13 -8.81 -10.10 -21.02
CA SER A 13 -8.40 -11.41 -20.49
C SER A 13 -8.20 -12.39 -21.64
N LEU A 14 -7.03 -12.99 -21.72
CA LEU A 14 -6.68 -13.96 -22.76
C LEU A 14 -6.15 -15.26 -22.16
N ARG A 15 -6.34 -16.36 -22.88
CA ARG A 15 -5.75 -17.65 -22.55
C ARG A 15 -5.49 -18.47 -23.80
N TYR A 16 -4.60 -19.47 -23.71
CA TYR A 16 -4.59 -20.50 -24.74
C TYR A 16 -5.88 -21.30 -24.68
N VAL A 17 -6.43 -21.68 -25.83
CA VAL A 17 -7.66 -22.48 -25.90
C VAL A 17 -7.46 -23.78 -25.12
N GLY A 18 -8.39 -24.06 -24.20
CA GLY A 18 -8.35 -25.23 -23.32
C GLY A 18 -7.63 -25.00 -21.99
N GLN A 19 -7.01 -23.85 -21.75
CA GLN A 19 -6.49 -23.50 -20.42
C GLN A 19 -7.62 -23.10 -19.46
N ALA A 20 -7.42 -23.36 -18.16
CA ALA A 20 -8.38 -23.02 -17.12
C ALA A 20 -8.30 -21.55 -16.67
N PHE A 21 -7.14 -20.92 -16.77
CA PHE A 21 -6.89 -19.56 -16.26
C PHE A 21 -6.45 -18.62 -17.37
N ASP A 22 -6.93 -17.38 -17.33
CA ASP A 22 -6.55 -16.29 -18.20
C ASP A 22 -5.50 -15.35 -17.59
N LEU A 23 -4.86 -14.59 -18.47
CA LEU A 23 -3.99 -13.47 -18.14
C LEU A 23 -4.64 -12.18 -18.60
N GLU A 24 -4.62 -11.19 -17.72
CA GLU A 24 -5.14 -9.85 -18.00
C GLU A 24 -4.04 -9.00 -18.63
N LEU A 25 -4.35 -8.37 -19.76
CA LEU A 25 -3.52 -7.39 -20.44
C LEU A 25 -4.21 -6.03 -20.42
N GLU A 26 -3.44 -4.99 -20.15
CA GLU A 26 -3.90 -3.60 -20.30
C GLU A 26 -4.09 -3.28 -21.79
N ALA A 27 -5.20 -2.62 -22.10
CA ALA A 27 -5.59 -2.22 -23.46
C ALA A 27 -6.11 -0.78 -23.48
N ASP A 28 -5.50 0.08 -22.65
CA ASP A 28 -5.82 1.49 -22.58
C ASP A 28 -5.50 2.18 -23.92
N GLY A 29 -6.48 2.92 -24.45
CA GLY A 29 -6.38 3.54 -25.78
C GLY A 29 -7.08 2.76 -26.89
N GLU A 30 -6.52 2.79 -28.09
CA GLU A 30 -7.03 2.06 -29.24
C GLU A 30 -6.73 0.57 -29.08
N LEU A 31 -7.69 -0.30 -29.42
CA LEU A 31 -7.48 -1.74 -29.32
C LEU A 31 -6.33 -2.13 -30.27
N PRO A 32 -5.30 -2.85 -29.77
CA PRO A 32 -4.22 -3.29 -30.62
C PRO A 32 -4.72 -4.29 -31.66
N ASP A 33 -4.02 -4.37 -32.78
CA ASP A 33 -4.21 -5.46 -33.73
C ASP A 33 -3.98 -6.83 -33.06
N LEU A 34 -4.64 -7.86 -33.57
CA LEU A 34 -4.62 -9.22 -33.03
C LEU A 34 -3.19 -9.79 -32.97
N GLU A 35 -2.31 -9.46 -33.91
CA GLU A 35 -0.92 -9.92 -33.88
C GLU A 35 -0.13 -9.28 -32.72
N VAL A 36 -0.37 -8.00 -32.46
CA VAL A 36 0.25 -7.28 -31.35
C VAL A 36 -0.26 -7.82 -30.01
N LEU A 37 -1.58 -8.03 -29.91
CA LEU A 37 -2.21 -8.61 -28.73
C LEU A 37 -1.69 -10.02 -28.45
N ARG A 38 -1.51 -10.82 -29.50
CA ARG A 38 -0.93 -12.16 -29.42
C ARG A 38 0.49 -12.13 -28.84
N LYS A 39 1.37 -11.28 -29.38
CA LYS A 39 2.76 -11.14 -28.89
C LYS A 39 2.82 -10.64 -27.45
N ALA A 40 1.94 -9.70 -27.08
CA ALA A 40 1.84 -9.21 -25.72
C ALA A 40 1.43 -10.34 -24.75
N PHE A 41 0.44 -11.15 -25.12
CA PHE A 41 0.03 -12.32 -24.34
C PHE A 41 1.15 -13.33 -24.17
N ASP A 42 1.84 -13.72 -25.24
CA ASP A 42 2.95 -14.68 -25.15
C ASP A 42 4.10 -14.14 -24.27
N THR A 43 4.38 -12.85 -24.35
CA THR A 43 5.39 -12.18 -23.52
C THR A 43 5.02 -12.24 -22.05
N GLU A 44 3.78 -11.89 -21.70
CA GLU A 44 3.30 -11.95 -20.32
C GLU A 44 3.18 -13.39 -19.79
N HIS A 45 2.75 -14.33 -20.63
CA HIS A 45 2.72 -15.75 -20.29
C HIS A 45 4.13 -16.27 -19.98
N ARG A 46 5.13 -15.91 -20.79
CA ARG A 46 6.54 -16.23 -20.54
C ARG A 46 7.06 -15.56 -19.27
N ARG A 47 6.72 -14.30 -19.02
CA ARG A 47 7.09 -13.60 -17.78
C ARG A 47 6.51 -14.28 -16.54
N ARG A 48 5.25 -14.71 -16.61
CA ARG A 48 4.50 -15.28 -15.48
C ARG A 48 4.84 -16.74 -15.20
N TYR A 49 5.05 -17.54 -16.25
CA TYR A 49 5.17 -19.01 -16.17
C TYR A 49 6.49 -19.58 -16.73
N GLY A 50 7.36 -18.74 -17.28
CA GLY A 50 8.66 -19.16 -17.81
C GLY A 50 8.64 -19.74 -19.23
N HIS A 51 7.46 -19.87 -19.84
CA HIS A 51 7.31 -20.37 -21.22
C HIS A 51 6.11 -19.71 -21.92
N ALA A 52 6.00 -19.85 -23.23
CA ALA A 52 4.83 -19.48 -24.03
C ALA A 52 4.60 -20.55 -25.11
N SER A 53 3.34 -20.78 -25.48
CA SER A 53 2.95 -21.75 -26.50
C SER A 53 2.63 -21.01 -27.82
N GLU A 54 3.67 -20.63 -28.54
CA GLU A 54 3.59 -19.76 -29.74
C GLU A 54 2.67 -20.34 -30.85
N GLU A 55 2.55 -21.66 -30.94
CA GLU A 55 1.68 -22.34 -31.92
C GLU A 55 0.24 -22.56 -31.43
N ALA A 56 0.00 -22.49 -30.11
CA ALA A 56 -1.32 -22.75 -29.55
C ALA A 56 -2.29 -21.59 -29.87
N PRO A 57 -3.55 -21.85 -30.25
CA PRO A 57 -4.53 -20.79 -30.47
C PRO A 57 -4.83 -20.07 -29.15
N VAL A 58 -5.04 -18.76 -29.24
CA VAL A 58 -5.36 -17.88 -28.12
C VAL A 58 -6.80 -17.39 -28.28
N GLU A 59 -7.55 -17.33 -27.18
CA GLU A 59 -8.89 -16.76 -27.14
C GLU A 59 -8.95 -15.58 -26.16
N VAL A 60 -9.74 -14.57 -26.52
CA VAL A 60 -10.12 -13.49 -25.61
C VAL A 60 -11.37 -13.93 -24.87
N VAL A 61 -11.27 -14.11 -23.55
CA VAL A 61 -12.37 -14.60 -22.72
C VAL A 61 -13.20 -13.48 -22.12
N THR A 62 -12.63 -12.29 -21.91
CA THR A 62 -13.33 -11.15 -21.33
C THR A 62 -12.76 -9.83 -21.84
N LEU A 63 -13.65 -8.89 -22.14
CA LEU A 63 -13.36 -7.48 -22.37
C LEU A 63 -13.89 -6.69 -21.16
N ARG A 64 -13.05 -5.90 -20.51
CA ARG A 64 -13.45 -5.10 -19.33
C ARG A 64 -13.17 -3.63 -19.57
N VAL A 65 -14.12 -2.78 -19.17
CA VAL A 65 -13.94 -1.32 -19.09
C VAL A 65 -14.26 -0.87 -17.67
N THR A 66 -13.30 -0.23 -17.02
CA THR A 66 -13.43 0.37 -15.70
C THR A 66 -13.48 1.89 -15.85
N ALA A 67 -14.54 2.53 -15.37
CA ALA A 67 -14.65 3.97 -15.31
C ALA A 67 -14.39 4.46 -13.88
N THR A 68 -13.34 5.26 -13.70
CA THR A 68 -12.94 5.82 -12.41
C THR A 68 -13.18 7.33 -12.41
N LEU A 69 -13.80 7.86 -11.36
CA LEU A 69 -13.86 9.30 -11.12
C LEU A 69 -12.87 9.64 -10.00
N PRO A 70 -11.70 10.24 -10.30
CA PRO A 70 -10.77 10.64 -9.26
C PRO A 70 -11.45 11.61 -8.30
N ARG A 71 -11.57 11.19 -7.05
CA ARG A 71 -11.98 12.07 -5.95
C ARG A 71 -10.70 12.58 -5.30
N GLY A 72 -10.65 13.87 -5.00
CA GLY A 72 -9.51 14.45 -4.28
C GLY A 72 -9.22 13.64 -3.02
N THR A 73 -7.96 13.27 -2.81
CA THR A 73 -7.50 12.69 -1.56
C THR A 73 -7.58 13.76 -0.49
N ARG A 74 -8.42 13.56 0.53
CA ARG A 74 -8.36 14.40 1.72
C ARG A 74 -7.05 14.07 2.42
N ALA A 75 -6.16 15.05 2.55
CA ALA A 75 -4.98 14.89 3.39
C ALA A 75 -5.46 14.54 4.80
N THR A 76 -5.12 13.36 5.28
CA THR A 76 -5.34 12.95 6.67
C THR A 76 -4.25 13.60 7.51
N ALA A 77 -4.31 14.91 7.74
CA ALA A 77 -3.50 15.47 8.81
C ALA A 77 -4.03 14.95 10.15
N LEU A 78 -3.15 14.78 11.14
CA LEU A 78 -3.62 14.71 12.52
C LEU A 78 -4.40 15.99 12.80
N ALA A 79 -5.61 15.85 13.31
CA ALA A 79 -6.41 17.02 13.67
C ALA A 79 -5.67 17.81 14.75
N GLU A 80 -5.59 19.13 14.57
CA GLU A 80 -5.19 20.01 15.66
C GLU A 80 -6.23 19.89 16.78
N SER A 81 -5.74 19.86 18.01
CA SER A 81 -6.55 19.73 19.21
C SER A 81 -6.05 20.73 20.23
N ASP A 82 -6.97 21.54 20.75
CA ASP A 82 -6.69 22.49 21.84
C ASP A 82 -6.55 21.79 23.21
N VAL A 83 -6.74 20.46 23.26
CA VAL A 83 -6.54 19.68 24.47
C VAL A 83 -5.04 19.66 24.78
N PRO A 84 -4.61 20.05 26.00
CA PRO A 84 -3.22 19.99 26.39
C PRO A 84 -2.60 18.62 26.12
N ILE A 85 -1.37 18.60 25.63
CA ILE A 85 -0.61 17.36 25.44
C ILE A 85 -0.09 16.93 26.81
N PRO A 86 -0.40 15.71 27.28
CA PRO A 86 0.17 15.17 28.52
C PRO A 86 1.70 15.19 28.47
N GLN A 87 2.33 15.39 29.62
CA GLN A 87 3.78 15.29 29.70
C GLN A 87 4.19 13.82 29.55
N PRO A 88 5.33 13.54 28.87
CA PRO A 88 5.88 12.20 28.82
C PRO A 88 6.14 11.65 30.22
N GLU A 89 5.76 10.39 30.45
CA GLU A 89 6.00 9.70 31.71
C GLU A 89 7.02 8.59 31.51
N SER A 90 7.88 8.35 32.50
CA SER A 90 8.85 7.26 32.46
C SER A 90 8.53 6.26 33.57
N LEU A 91 8.34 4.99 33.19
CA LEU A 91 8.06 3.91 34.13
C LEU A 91 9.18 2.89 34.10
N ASP A 92 9.66 2.51 35.28
CA ASP A 92 10.65 1.45 35.43
C ASP A 92 10.03 0.07 35.25
N ARG A 93 10.51 -0.67 34.25
CA ARG A 93 10.14 -2.06 33.96
C ARG A 93 8.61 -2.31 33.91
N PRO A 94 7.85 -1.66 33.02
CA PRO A 94 6.56 -2.23 32.64
C PRO A 94 6.78 -3.67 32.16
N HIS A 95 5.77 -4.54 32.26
CA HIS A 95 5.78 -5.93 31.76
C HIS A 95 5.83 -6.02 30.22
N LEU A 96 6.70 -5.22 29.61
CA LEU A 96 7.12 -5.21 28.23
C LEU A 96 8.52 -5.83 28.22
N ASP A 97 8.93 -6.49 27.12
CA ASP A 97 10.28 -7.05 26.94
C ASP A 97 11.35 -5.93 26.84
N ALA A 98 11.47 -5.14 27.89
CA ALA A 98 12.27 -3.93 27.99
C ALA A 98 13.16 -4.00 29.23
N GLU A 99 14.48 -4.00 29.02
CA GLU A 99 15.46 -3.94 30.11
C GLU A 99 15.69 -2.49 30.59
N GLY A 100 14.76 -1.92 31.37
CA GLY A 100 14.91 -0.58 31.96
C GLY A 100 13.69 0.32 31.78
N PRO A 101 13.83 1.64 31.96
CA PRO A 101 12.70 2.55 31.88
C PRO A 101 12.10 2.59 30.47
N VAL A 102 10.78 2.72 30.41
CA VAL A 102 10.00 2.90 29.17
C VAL A 102 9.32 4.26 29.21
N THR A 103 9.41 4.99 28.11
CA THR A 103 8.78 6.32 27.99
C THR A 103 7.39 6.19 27.40
N PHE A 104 6.37 6.65 28.11
CA PHE A 104 5.00 6.79 27.63
C PHE A 104 4.83 8.21 27.07
N VAL A 105 4.36 8.31 25.83
CA VAL A 105 4.31 9.56 25.08
C VAL A 105 2.99 9.64 24.33
N ASP A 106 2.23 10.72 24.54
CA ASP A 106 1.07 11.02 23.70
C ASP A 106 1.52 11.16 22.23
N ARG A 107 0.79 10.55 21.30
CA ARG A 107 1.05 10.57 19.86
C ARG A 107 1.35 11.97 19.33
N ARG A 108 0.69 13.01 19.87
CA ARG A 108 0.84 14.41 19.47
C ARG A 108 2.18 15.01 19.90
N ALA A 109 2.80 14.48 20.96
CA ALA A 109 4.14 14.88 21.40
C ALA A 109 5.26 14.32 20.51
N VAL A 110 4.98 13.30 19.69
CA VAL A 110 5.95 12.73 18.76
C VAL A 110 6.08 13.65 17.54
N THR A 111 6.98 14.64 17.63
CA THR A 111 7.25 15.63 16.57
C THR A 111 8.54 15.35 15.79
N GLY A 112 9.39 14.46 16.31
CA GLY A 112 10.63 14.01 15.68
C GLY A 112 10.90 12.53 15.95
N PRO A 113 12.07 12.02 15.54
CA PRO A 113 12.49 10.66 15.84
C PRO A 113 12.57 10.43 17.36
N LEU A 114 11.97 9.34 17.82
CA LEU A 114 12.02 8.86 19.19
C LEU A 114 12.52 7.40 19.19
N ALA A 115 13.63 7.14 19.86
CA ALA A 115 14.16 5.80 20.01
C ALA A 115 13.34 5.02 21.06
N GLY A 116 13.13 3.73 20.81
CA GLY A 116 12.60 2.83 21.83
C GLY A 116 13.62 2.54 22.93
N PRO A 117 13.17 2.09 24.13
CA PRO A 117 11.82 1.61 24.41
C PRO A 117 10.82 2.74 24.72
N ALA A 118 9.74 2.80 23.95
CA ALA A 118 8.69 3.80 24.12
C ALA A 118 7.30 3.21 23.83
N VAL A 119 6.29 3.72 24.54
CA VAL A 119 4.88 3.46 24.28
C VAL A 119 4.25 4.74 23.78
N ILE A 120 3.70 4.72 22.57
CA ILE A 120 2.98 5.86 22.02
C ILE A 120 1.49 5.66 22.28
N GLU A 121 0.91 6.61 22.98
CA GLU A 121 -0.49 6.58 23.38
C GLU A 121 -1.33 7.46 22.45
N GLU A 122 -2.42 6.90 21.95
CA GLU A 122 -3.41 7.57 21.14
C GLU A 122 -4.79 7.23 21.69
N HIS A 123 -5.77 8.10 21.47
CA HIS A 123 -7.13 7.89 21.93
C HIS A 123 -7.72 6.52 21.57
N SER A 124 -7.36 5.99 20.39
CA SER A 124 -7.86 4.70 19.88
C SER A 124 -6.81 3.59 19.82
N SER A 125 -5.55 3.85 20.18
CA SER A 125 -4.47 2.87 20.00
C SER A 125 -3.30 3.08 20.95
N THR A 126 -2.54 2.01 21.18
CA THR A 126 -1.28 2.05 21.95
C THR A 126 -0.21 1.34 21.13
N THR A 127 0.84 2.06 20.77
CA THR A 127 1.91 1.55 19.89
C THR A 127 3.19 1.32 20.69
N TRP A 128 3.63 0.07 20.74
CA TRP A 128 4.92 -0.30 21.35
C TRP A 128 6.06 -0.09 20.36
N VAL A 129 7.11 0.62 20.80
CA VAL A 129 8.35 0.85 20.06
C VAL A 129 9.48 0.14 20.81
N PRO A 130 9.92 -1.04 20.35
CA PRO A 130 10.92 -1.84 21.06
C PRO A 130 12.32 -1.20 21.05
N ARG A 131 13.22 -1.77 21.86
CA ARG A 131 14.65 -1.44 21.81
C ARG A 131 15.24 -1.72 20.44
N GLY A 132 16.12 -0.84 19.97
CA GLY A 132 16.71 -0.93 18.63
C GLY A 132 15.74 -0.54 17.51
N TRP A 133 14.60 0.07 17.84
CA TRP A 133 13.69 0.67 16.88
C TRP A 133 13.56 2.17 17.13
N THR A 134 13.18 2.89 16.08
CA THR A 134 12.91 4.32 16.12
C THR A 134 11.54 4.57 15.52
N VAL A 135 10.73 5.40 16.17
CA VAL A 135 9.47 5.91 15.65
C VAL A 135 9.61 7.37 15.25
N ARG A 136 8.98 7.78 14.15
CA ARG A 136 8.95 9.19 13.74
C ARG A 136 7.66 9.54 13.00
N PRO A 137 7.26 10.82 12.94
CA PRO A 137 6.17 11.24 12.07
C PRO A 137 6.45 10.94 10.60
N ALA A 138 5.39 10.56 9.90
CA ALA A 138 5.35 10.43 8.46
C ALA A 138 4.20 11.28 7.88
N LYS A 139 4.22 11.48 6.56
CA LYS A 139 3.20 12.26 5.85
C LYS A 139 1.81 11.66 6.11
N GLY A 140 0.78 12.50 6.24
CA GLY A 140 -0.59 12.03 6.43
C GLY A 140 -0.91 11.54 7.85
N GLY A 141 -0.23 12.08 8.86
CA GLY A 141 -0.52 11.79 10.27
C GLY A 141 0.00 10.44 10.76
N HIS A 142 0.62 9.65 9.87
CA HIS A 142 1.16 8.34 10.19
C HIS A 142 2.41 8.41 11.08
N LEU A 143 2.71 7.28 11.73
CA LEU A 143 4.00 7.00 12.34
C LEU A 143 4.75 5.98 11.48
N LEU A 144 6.02 6.24 11.22
CA LEU A 144 6.92 5.25 10.65
C LEU A 144 7.79 4.67 11.76
N ILE A 145 7.78 3.35 11.87
CA ILE A 145 8.60 2.59 12.81
C ILE A 145 9.63 1.80 12.00
N THR A 146 10.90 2.03 12.27
CA THR A 146 12.01 1.36 11.59
C THR A 146 12.96 0.75 12.59
N ARG A 147 13.48 -0.43 12.26
CA ARG A 147 14.57 -1.02 13.01
C ARG A 147 15.82 -0.20 12.75
N SER A 148 16.44 0.29 13.81
CA SER A 148 17.77 0.87 13.73
C SER A 148 18.73 -0.27 13.40
N VAL A 149 19.25 -0.29 12.18
CA VAL A 149 20.30 -1.25 11.81
C VAL A 149 21.53 -0.87 12.62
N ALA A 150 22.07 -1.83 13.39
CA ALA A 150 23.39 -1.70 13.99
C ALA A 150 24.46 -1.87 12.91
#